data_AF-A0A379VX90-F1
#
_entry.id   AF-A0A379VX90-F1
#
_cell.length_a   1.000
_cell.length_b   1.000
_cell.length_c   1.000
_cell.angle_alpha   90.00
_cell.angle_beta   90.00
_cell.angle_gamma   90.00
#
_symmetry.space_group_name_H-M   'P 1'
#
loop_
_entity.id
_entity.type
_entity.pdbx_description
1 polymer ?
#
loop_
_entity_poly.entity_id
_entity_poly.type
_entity_poly.pdbx_seq_one_letter_code
_entity_poly.pdbx_strand_id
1 'polypeptide(L)'
;MLHNLSTSWIPPKTIDMEVTLGGRSLTTTNSVLEAKTLFPDGKTGDASAPLNLDIGQKAGAALQNLPAGEYSGLVSLVISQAVTAG
;
A
#
# COMPACT_ATOMS: atom_id res chain seq x y z
N MET A 1 45.96 -18.86 17.20
CA MET A 1 45.28 -17.97 16.24
C MET A 1 43.79 -18.16 16.44
N LEU A 2 43.07 -17.15 16.95
CA LEU A 2 41.61 -17.19 17.00
C LEU A 2 41.07 -16.65 15.67
N HIS A 3 40.30 -17.46 14.94
CA HIS A 3 39.53 -16.99 13.80
C HIS A 3 38.29 -16.25 14.32
N ASN A 4 38.32 -14.92 14.25
CA ASN A 4 37.17 -14.08 14.53
C ASN A 4 36.20 -14.17 13.34
N LEU A 5 35.21 -15.06 13.43
CA LEU A 5 34.09 -15.10 12.49
C LEU A 5 33.12 -13.96 12.84
N SER A 6 33.46 -12.75 12.40
CA SER A 6 32.50 -11.65 12.34
C SER A 6 31.50 -11.98 11.23
N THR A 7 30.41 -12.66 11.57
CA THR A 7 29.24 -12.73 10.69
C THR A 7 28.63 -11.33 10.66
N SER A 8 29.03 -10.53 9.68
CA SER A 8 28.45 -9.22 9.42
C SER A 8 26.97 -9.40 9.14
N TRP A 9 26.12 -8.98 10.08
CA TRP A 9 24.67 -8.97 9.90
C TRP A 9 24.34 -7.92 8.82
N ILE A 10 23.86 -8.39 7.66
CA ILE A 10 23.37 -7.51 6.60
C ILE A 10 21.87 -7.31 6.87
N PRO A 11 21.39 -6.09 7.13
CA PRO A 11 19.96 -5.84 7.27
C PRO A 11 19.24 -6.25 5.98
N PRO A 12 18.06 -6.89 6.07
CA PRO A 12 17.29 -7.23 4.89
C PRO A 12 16.92 -5.95 4.12
N LYS A 13 17.24 -5.92 2.83
CA LYS A 13 16.77 -4.86 1.93
C LYS A 13 15.30 -5.11 1.60
N THR A 14 14.46 -4.13 1.89
CA THR A 14 13.02 -4.15 1.61
C THR A 14 12.71 -3.41 0.32
N ILE A 15 11.56 -3.77 -0.27
CA ILE A 15 10.96 -3.03 -1.38
C ILE A 15 9.78 -2.26 -0.82
N ASP A 16 9.80 -0.95 -0.94
CA ASP A 16 8.65 -0.12 -0.57
C ASP A 16 7.51 -0.36 -1.56
N MET A 17 6.32 -0.61 -1.03
CA MET A 17 5.11 -0.80 -1.83
C MET A 17 4.33 0.52 -1.92
N GLU A 18 3.69 0.74 -3.06
CA GLU A 18 2.71 1.80 -3.28
C GLU A 18 1.36 1.16 -3.55
N VAL A 19 0.33 1.65 -2.86
CA VAL A 19 -1.05 1.20 -3.02
C VAL A 19 -1.91 2.42 -3.29
N THR A 20 -2.74 2.37 -4.32
CA THR A 20 -3.70 3.43 -4.62
C THR A 20 -5.10 2.88 -4.81
N LEU A 21 -6.11 3.67 -4.42
CA LEU A 21 -7.52 3.36 -4.64
C LEU A 21 -8.19 4.55 -5.35
N GLY A 22 -8.69 4.32 -6.56
CA GLY A 22 -9.23 5.38 -7.42
C GLY A 22 -8.20 6.47 -7.72
N GLY A 23 -6.91 6.09 -7.86
CA GLY A 23 -5.79 7.02 -8.07
C GLY A 23 -5.31 7.76 -6.82
N ARG A 24 -5.92 7.52 -5.64
CA ARG A 24 -5.48 8.12 -4.37
C ARG A 24 -4.48 7.21 -3.66
N SER A 25 -3.30 7.74 -3.33
CA SER A 25 -2.30 7.03 -2.53
C SER A 25 -2.83 6.73 -1.13
N LEU A 26 -2.68 5.47 -0.71
CA LEU A 26 -3.04 4.99 0.62
C LEU A 26 -1.82 4.95 1.54
N THR A 27 -2.04 5.31 2.79
CA THR A 27 -1.03 5.22 3.85
C THR A 27 -1.66 4.59 5.09
N THR A 28 -0.92 4.48 6.18
CA THR A 28 -1.47 4.06 7.48
C THR A 28 -2.39 5.10 8.09
N THR A 29 -2.36 6.34 7.60
CA THR A 29 -3.31 7.39 7.98
C THR A 29 -4.59 7.25 7.17
N ASN A 30 -5.73 7.23 7.85
CA ASN A 30 -7.04 7.13 7.23
C ASN A 30 -7.25 8.24 6.18
N SER A 31 -7.81 7.85 5.04
CA SER A 31 -8.29 8.76 4.00
C SER A 31 -9.78 8.56 3.79
N VAL A 32 -10.53 9.66 3.73
CA VAL A 32 -11.96 9.64 3.43
C VAL A 32 -12.17 9.63 1.91
N LEU A 33 -12.99 8.70 1.44
CA LEU A 33 -13.56 8.74 0.09
C LEU A 33 -14.91 9.46 0.16
N GLU A 34 -15.07 10.52 -0.62
CA GLU A 34 -16.30 11.29 -0.61
C GLU A 34 -17.45 10.50 -1.26
N ALA A 35 -18.64 10.60 -0.65
CA ALA A 35 -19.85 9.94 -1.18
C ALA A 35 -20.13 10.33 -2.64
N LYS A 36 -19.87 11.58 -3.03
CA LYS A 36 -20.06 12.05 -4.43
C LYS A 36 -19.16 11.33 -5.44
N THR A 37 -17.99 10.86 -5.01
CA THR A 37 -17.04 10.12 -5.86
C THR A 37 -17.49 8.67 -6.02
N LEU A 38 -18.06 8.10 -4.96
CA LEU A 38 -18.57 6.72 -4.93
C LEU A 38 -19.95 6.60 -5.57
N PHE A 39 -20.80 7.62 -5.44
CA PHE A 39 -22.20 7.65 -5.89
C PHE A 39 -22.46 8.95 -6.65
N PRO A 40 -21.97 9.07 -7.90
CA PRO A 40 -22.07 10.31 -8.67
C PRO A 40 -23.52 10.70 -9.00
N ASP A 41 -24.44 9.73 -9.01
CA ASP A 41 -25.88 9.95 -9.19
C ASP A 41 -26.66 10.09 -7.86
N GLY A 42 -25.94 10.07 -6.73
CA GLY A 42 -26.49 10.22 -5.38
C GLY A 42 -27.20 8.99 -4.82
N LYS A 43 -27.25 7.86 -5.52
CA LYS A 43 -27.94 6.64 -5.05
C LYS A 43 -27.02 5.78 -4.18
N THR A 44 -26.95 6.09 -2.89
CA THR A 44 -26.10 5.36 -1.92
C THR A 44 -26.62 3.97 -1.54
N GLY A 45 -27.84 3.60 -1.96
CA GLY A 45 -28.40 2.27 -1.79
C GLY A 45 -27.96 1.24 -2.84
N ASP A 46 -27.30 1.71 -3.90
CA ASP A 46 -26.78 0.87 -4.99
C ASP A 46 -25.28 0.58 -4.80
N ALA A 47 -24.70 -0.21 -5.70
CA ALA A 47 -23.25 -0.37 -5.75
C ALA A 47 -22.56 0.95 -6.12
N SER A 48 -21.39 1.22 -5.53
CA SER A 48 -20.61 2.40 -5.90
C SER A 48 -20.11 2.31 -7.34
N ALA A 49 -19.74 3.45 -7.90
CA ALA A 49 -18.89 3.50 -9.08
C ALA A 49 -17.61 2.68 -8.84
N PRO A 50 -17.10 1.97 -9.87
CA PRO A 50 -15.88 1.18 -9.73
C PRO A 50 -14.67 2.07 -9.48
N LEU A 51 -13.81 1.67 -8.54
CA LEU A 51 -12.52 2.28 -8.28
C LEU A 51 -11.43 1.23 -8.49
N ASN A 52 -10.36 1.59 -9.20
CA ASN A 52 -9.21 0.71 -9.36
C ASN A 52 -8.42 0.63 -8.05
N LEU A 53 -8.04 -0.59 -7.65
CA LEU A 53 -7.06 -0.85 -6.60
C LEU A 53 -5.75 -1.24 -7.29
N ASP A 54 -4.78 -0.34 -7.27
CA ASP A 54 -3.47 -0.55 -7.88
C ASP A 54 -2.44 -0.83 -6.79
N ILE A 55 -1.68 -1.92 -6.94
CA ILE A 55 -0.60 -2.33 -6.04
C ILE A 55 0.68 -2.42 -6.85
N GLY A 56 1.69 -1.64 -6.46
CA GLY A 56 2.96 -1.57 -7.16
C GLY A 56 4.15 -1.44 -6.22
N GLN A 57 5.35 -1.55 -6.78
CA GLN A 57 6.58 -1.23 -6.07
C GLN A 57 6.89 0.24 -6.29
N LYS A 58 7.19 0.97 -5.21
CA LYS A 58 7.55 2.37 -5.29
C LYS A 58 8.89 2.51 -5.99
N ALA A 59 8.92 3.29 -7.08
CA ALA A 59 10.17 3.59 -7.77
C ALA A 59 11.13 4.32 -6.82
N GLY A 60 12.38 3.88 -6.75
CA GLY A 60 13.36 4.51 -5.88
C GLY A 60 14.76 3.92 -6.00
N ALA A 61 15.75 4.62 -5.43
CA ALA A 61 17.15 4.19 -5.41
C ALA A 61 17.34 2.83 -4.73
N ALA A 62 16.41 2.44 -3.85
CA ALA A 62 16.38 1.12 -3.22
C ALA A 62 16.31 -0.03 -4.25
N LEU A 63 15.62 0.18 -5.39
CA LEU A 63 15.46 -0.84 -6.43
C LEU A 63 16.75 -1.10 -7.23
N GLN A 64 17.66 -0.12 -7.30
CA GLN A 64 18.87 -0.20 -8.14
C GLN A 64 19.94 -1.16 -7.60
N ASN A 65 19.84 -1.55 -6.33
CA ASN A 65 20.82 -2.41 -5.66
C ASN A 65 20.14 -3.56 -4.90
N LEU A 66 18.97 -4.01 -5.36
CA LEU A 66 18.32 -5.18 -4.80
C LEU A 66 19.09 -6.45 -5.20
N PRO A 67 19.49 -7.30 -4.25
CA PRO A 67 19.97 -8.63 -4.56
C PRO A 67 18.97 -9.37 -5.46
N ALA A 68 19.47 -10.13 -6.43
CA ALA A 68 18.59 -11.03 -7.17
C ALA A 68 17.97 -12.05 -6.20
N GLY A 69 16.67 -12.30 -6.33
CA GLY A 69 15.96 -13.22 -5.46
C GLY A 69 14.44 -13.00 -5.48
N GLU A 70 13.76 -13.79 -4.66
CA GLU A 70 12.32 -13.67 -4.44
C GLU A 70 12.02 -12.71 -3.29
N TYR A 71 11.03 -11.85 -3.50
CA TYR A 71 10.55 -10.90 -2.50
C TYR A 71 9.08 -11.19 -2.22
N SER A 72 8.75 -11.36 -0.94
CA SER A 72 7.39 -11.63 -0.49
C SER A 72 6.98 -10.63 0.60
N GLY A 73 5.72 -10.22 0.59
CA GLY A 73 5.15 -9.32 1.59
C GLY A 73 3.63 -9.34 1.55
N LEU A 74 3.01 -8.60 2.48
CA LEU A 74 1.56 -8.49 2.61
C LEU A 74 1.12 -7.03 2.42
N VAL A 75 0.06 -6.84 1.65
CA VAL A 75 -0.74 -5.61 1.65
C VAL A 75 -2.05 -5.89 2.38
N SER A 76 -2.36 -5.10 3.41
CA SER A 76 -3.62 -5.17 4.14
C SER A 76 -4.41 -3.89 3.91
N LEU A 77 -5.61 -4.02 3.33
CA LEU A 77 -6.51 -2.91 3.06
C LEU A 77 -7.62 -2.89 4.13
N VAL A 78 -7.72 -1.79 4.87
CA VAL A 78 -8.77 -1.58 5.87
C VAL A 78 -9.77 -0.56 5.32
N ILE A 79 -11.03 -0.97 5.22
CA ILE A 79 -12.14 -0.12 4.79
C ILE A 79 -13.16 -0.07 5.92
N SER A 80 -13.59 1.13 6.29
CA SER A 80 -14.69 1.36 7.21
C SER A 80 -15.76 2.22 6.56
N GLN A 81 -17.01 2.00 6.92
CA GLN A 81 -18.08 2.92 6.55
C GLN A 81 -17.93 4.18 7.39
N ALA A 82 -17.92 5.34 6.73
CA ALA A 82 -18.02 6.60 7.43
C ALA A 82 -19.40 6.66 8.09
N VAL A 83 -19.43 6.65 9.41
CA VAL A 83 -20.63 7.04 10.16
C VAL A 83 -20.79 8.54 9.98
N THR A 84 -21.65 8.97 9.06
CA THR A 84 -22.19 10.33 9.16
C THR A 84 -23.02 10.33 10.44
N ALA A 85 -22.56 11.03 11.48
CA ALA A 85 -23.49 11.61 12.43
C ALA A 85 -24.40 12.51 11.58
N GLY A 86 -25.64 12.08 11.39
CA GLY A 86 -26.65 12.84 10.66
C GLY A 86 -26.85 14.23 11.24
#